data_AF-A0A6P1USU0-F1
#
_entry.id   AF-A0A6P1USU0-F1
#
_cell.length_a   1.000
_cell.length_b   1.000
_cell.length_c   1.000
_cell.angle_alpha   90.00
_cell.angle_beta   90.00
_cell.angle_gamma   90.00
#
_symmetry.space_group_name_H-M   'P 1'
#
loop_
_entity.id
_entity.type
_entity.pdbx_description
1 polymer ?
#
loop_
_entity_poly.entity_id
_entity_poly.type
_entity_poly.pdbx_seq_one_letter_code
_entity_poly.pdbx_strand_id
1 'polypeptide(L)'
;MTENKNYHQLTRTFQRLSRFSHLSAIAGWDMFAMMPPGGSAARGEALAELGVLQHQILTDKKVGEWLQNALQEELNDVEQANLREMTRQYEQAALLPESLVEAKSLAGSRCEHAWRSQRPANDWQGFAENLRDVVKLSREEAQIRAAAKGGSRYDALLDIFEPDMTSARLDVLFADLKSWLPSLLEKVVEKQAQTPLIEPQGPFPIADQRELGLEAMRVLGFDFDGGRLDISAHPFCGGVPQDVRITTRYNENDLLSALFGVIHETGHARYEQNLPRNWLDQPIALARSTAIHESQSLFFEMQLGRSDAFLQRLLPTVRQYFGEQPAFSRENFIAWNQRVKPGFIRVDADEVSYPAHVILRYEIERALIDGEIEVEDIPALWDEKMQHWLGLSTLGNYRDGCMQDIHWTDGGFGYFPSYTLGAMYAAQLMASARRALPQLESDIANGNFSALFDWLRQNIWQHGSRFTTSQLIQHATGEDLNSDYFRQHLTSRYL
;
A
#
# COMPACT_ATOMS: atom_id res chain seq x y z
N MET A 1 27.79 -6.49 34.44
CA MET A 1 26.79 -6.47 33.37
C MET A 1 26.52 -7.90 33.01
N THR A 2 25.35 -8.41 33.36
CA THR A 2 24.86 -9.70 32.86
C THR A 2 24.75 -9.58 31.34
N GLU A 3 25.34 -10.51 30.61
CA GLU A 3 25.23 -10.55 29.15
C GLU A 3 23.76 -10.79 28.77
N ASN A 4 23.18 -9.94 27.90
CA ASN A 4 21.78 -10.00 27.45
C ASN A 4 21.56 -11.21 26.52
N LYS A 5 21.74 -12.41 27.08
CA LYS A 5 21.89 -13.66 26.34
C LYS A 5 20.64 -14.01 25.55
N ASN A 6 19.44 -13.79 26.10
CA ASN A 6 18.19 -14.15 25.43
C ASN A 6 17.92 -13.21 24.26
N TYR A 7 18.10 -11.90 24.45
CA TYR A 7 18.04 -10.94 23.37
C TYR A 7 19.04 -11.24 22.24
N HIS A 8 20.26 -11.66 22.58
CA HIS A 8 21.24 -12.09 21.57
C HIS A 8 20.81 -13.35 20.79
N GLN A 9 20.12 -14.31 21.42
CA GLN A 9 19.57 -15.47 20.70
C GLN A 9 18.43 -15.05 19.76
N LEU A 10 17.57 -14.13 20.21
CA LEU A 10 16.49 -13.58 19.39
C LEU A 10 17.03 -12.86 18.17
N THR A 11 17.95 -11.90 18.35
CA THR A 11 18.54 -11.15 17.23
C THR A 11 19.21 -12.07 16.20
N ARG A 12 19.91 -13.12 16.65
CA ARG A 12 20.47 -14.15 15.75
C ARG A 12 19.39 -14.94 15.01
N THR A 13 18.28 -15.25 15.66
CA THR A 13 17.16 -16.00 15.07
C THR A 13 16.45 -15.16 14.01
N PHE A 14 16.14 -13.90 14.32
CA PHE A 14 15.53 -12.98 13.37
C PHE A 14 16.46 -12.62 12.21
N GLN A 15 17.78 -12.53 12.45
CA GLN A 15 18.75 -12.40 11.37
C GLN A 15 18.75 -13.61 10.42
N ARG A 16 18.55 -14.82 10.95
CA ARG A 16 18.40 -16.02 10.10
C ARG A 16 17.10 -15.96 9.29
N LEU A 17 16.00 -15.57 9.92
CA LEU A 17 14.70 -15.43 9.27
C LEU A 17 14.73 -14.38 8.15
N SER A 18 15.35 -13.22 8.37
CA SER A 18 15.43 -12.15 7.36
C SER A 18 16.22 -12.58 6.12
N ARG A 19 17.25 -13.42 6.26
CA ARG A 19 17.98 -14.01 5.11
C ARG A 19 17.10 -14.95 4.28
N PHE A 20 16.23 -15.72 4.92
CA PHE A 20 15.25 -16.54 4.20
C PHE A 20 14.17 -15.67 3.55
N SER A 21 13.67 -14.66 4.25
CA SER A 21 12.71 -13.70 3.69
C SER A 21 13.28 -12.98 2.47
N HIS A 22 14.58 -12.66 2.46
CA HIS A 22 15.25 -12.11 1.28
C HIS A 22 15.15 -13.07 0.09
N LEU A 23 15.52 -14.35 0.27
CA LEU A 23 15.42 -15.33 -0.81
C LEU A 23 13.97 -15.47 -1.32
N SER A 24 13.00 -15.54 -0.40
CA SER A 24 11.57 -15.56 -0.73
C SER A 24 11.15 -14.32 -1.53
N ALA A 25 11.59 -13.13 -1.14
CA ALA A 25 11.25 -11.88 -1.81
C ALA A 25 11.79 -11.82 -3.25
N ILE A 26 13.02 -12.26 -3.49
CA ILE A 26 13.60 -12.31 -4.84
C ILE A 26 12.91 -13.36 -5.71
N ALA A 27 12.63 -14.54 -5.15
CA ALA A 27 11.89 -15.58 -5.84
C ALA A 27 10.44 -15.14 -6.16
N GLY A 28 9.81 -14.38 -5.27
CA GLY A 28 8.51 -13.74 -5.49
C GLY A 28 8.55 -12.69 -6.59
N TRP A 29 9.51 -11.77 -6.58
CA TRP A 29 9.69 -10.81 -7.68
C TRP A 29 9.88 -11.53 -9.02
N ASP A 30 10.71 -12.58 -9.06
CA ASP A 30 11.00 -13.32 -10.28
C ASP A 30 9.73 -13.98 -10.86
N MET A 31 8.81 -14.46 -10.01
CA MET A 31 7.52 -15.02 -10.45
C MET A 31 6.72 -14.04 -11.32
N PHE A 32 6.75 -12.76 -10.97
CA PHE A 32 5.92 -11.74 -11.60
C PHE A 32 6.63 -10.99 -12.73
N ALA A 33 7.95 -11.10 -12.84
CA ALA A 33 8.75 -10.34 -13.81
C ALA A 33 9.45 -11.23 -14.87
N MET A 34 10.07 -12.34 -14.46
CA MET A 34 11.03 -13.07 -15.31
C MET A 34 10.68 -14.55 -15.53
N MET A 35 9.92 -15.16 -14.63
CA MET A 35 9.67 -16.60 -14.61
C MET A 35 8.90 -17.06 -15.85
N PRO A 36 9.35 -18.11 -16.57
CA PRO A 36 8.57 -18.69 -17.66
C PRO A 36 7.30 -19.38 -17.12
N PRO A 37 6.19 -19.42 -17.88
CA PRO A 37 4.92 -19.98 -17.41
C PRO A 37 5.01 -21.41 -16.85
N GLY A 38 5.84 -22.26 -17.46
CA GLY A 38 6.03 -23.65 -17.02
C GLY A 38 6.74 -23.82 -15.67
N GLY A 39 7.34 -22.75 -15.12
CA GLY A 39 8.05 -22.77 -13.83
C GLY A 39 7.15 -22.59 -12.59
N SER A 40 5.87 -22.24 -12.79
CA SER A 40 4.96 -21.83 -11.71
C SER A 40 4.83 -22.88 -10.59
N ALA A 41 4.63 -24.15 -10.94
CA ALA A 41 4.46 -25.23 -9.95
C ALA A 41 5.72 -25.42 -9.08
N ALA A 42 6.89 -25.58 -9.71
CA ALA A 42 8.15 -25.77 -8.99
C ALA A 42 8.50 -24.56 -8.10
N ARG A 43 8.20 -23.33 -8.57
CA ARG A 43 8.40 -22.12 -7.78
C ARG A 43 7.46 -22.05 -6.58
N GLY A 44 6.19 -22.38 -6.78
CA GLY A 44 5.19 -22.43 -5.71
C GLY A 44 5.57 -23.43 -4.62
N GLU A 45 5.96 -24.64 -5.00
CA GLU A 45 6.42 -25.69 -4.07
C GLU A 45 7.64 -25.24 -3.25
N ALA A 46 8.64 -24.65 -3.90
CA ALA A 46 9.86 -24.19 -3.22
C ALA A 46 9.59 -23.04 -2.23
N LEU A 47 8.73 -22.09 -2.60
CA LEU A 47 8.32 -20.99 -1.71
C LEU A 47 7.49 -21.49 -0.54
N ALA A 48 6.60 -22.47 -0.76
CA ALA A 48 5.81 -23.08 0.30
C ALA A 48 6.70 -23.77 1.34
N GLU A 49 7.67 -24.59 0.91
CA GLU A 49 8.62 -25.27 1.80
C GLU A 49 9.46 -24.26 2.60
N LEU A 50 9.95 -23.20 1.94
CA LEU A 50 10.70 -22.13 2.62
C LEU A 50 9.83 -21.41 3.65
N GLY A 51 8.56 -21.14 3.33
CA GLY A 51 7.58 -20.57 4.26
C GLY A 51 7.36 -21.44 5.50
N VAL A 52 7.22 -22.75 5.32
CA VAL A 52 7.10 -23.73 6.43
C VAL A 52 8.35 -23.69 7.32
N LEU A 53 9.55 -23.70 6.72
CA LEU A 53 10.80 -23.62 7.47
C LEU A 53 10.90 -22.32 8.27
N GLN A 54 10.55 -21.18 7.67
CA GLN A 54 10.54 -19.89 8.37
C GLN A 54 9.54 -19.88 9.52
N HIS A 55 8.33 -20.40 9.31
CA HIS A 55 7.30 -20.50 10.34
C HIS A 55 7.80 -21.35 11.52
N GLN A 56 8.32 -22.56 11.26
CA GLN A 56 8.86 -23.46 12.30
C GLN A 56 9.98 -22.80 13.13
N ILE A 57 10.87 -22.03 12.49
CA ILE A 57 11.93 -21.32 13.20
C ILE A 57 11.34 -20.22 14.08
N LEU A 58 10.37 -19.45 13.58
CA LEU A 58 9.75 -18.36 14.32
C LEU A 58 8.94 -18.89 15.50
N THR A 59 8.16 -19.95 15.33
CA THR A 59 7.25 -20.49 16.35
C THR A 59 7.85 -21.57 17.24
N ASP A 60 9.17 -21.84 17.15
CA ASP A 60 9.87 -22.74 18.06
C ASP A 60 9.66 -22.28 19.52
N LYS A 61 9.38 -23.22 20.42
CA LYS A 61 9.12 -22.96 21.86
C LYS A 61 10.24 -22.13 22.51
N LYS A 62 11.49 -22.32 22.09
CA LYS A 62 12.64 -21.56 22.61
C LYS A 62 12.55 -20.08 22.28
N VAL A 63 11.96 -19.71 21.14
CA VAL A 63 11.76 -18.30 20.78
C VAL A 63 10.82 -17.65 21.80
N GLY A 64 9.69 -18.30 22.12
CA GLY A 64 8.78 -17.84 23.17
C GLY A 64 9.46 -17.73 24.55
N GLU A 65 10.26 -18.72 24.93
CA GLU A 65 11.05 -18.68 26.18
C GLU A 65 12.05 -17.51 26.20
N TRP A 66 12.78 -17.28 25.11
CA TRP A 66 13.72 -16.17 25.01
C TRP A 66 13.01 -14.82 25.04
N LEU A 67 11.86 -14.67 24.39
CA LEU A 67 11.06 -13.43 24.44
C LEU A 67 10.66 -13.09 25.88
N GLN A 68 10.13 -14.05 26.63
CA GLN A 68 9.74 -13.83 28.02
C GLN A 68 10.93 -13.49 28.92
N ASN A 69 12.06 -14.19 28.74
CA ASN A 69 13.26 -13.93 29.54
C ASN A 69 13.94 -12.60 29.18
N ALA A 70 13.92 -12.19 27.91
CA ALA A 70 14.50 -10.92 27.46
C ALA A 70 13.79 -9.69 28.05
N LEU A 71 12.54 -9.82 28.48
CA LEU A 71 11.84 -8.75 29.22
C LEU A 71 12.48 -8.43 30.57
N GLN A 72 13.29 -9.34 31.12
CA GLN A 72 14.00 -9.16 32.40
C GLN A 72 15.45 -8.72 32.19
N GLU A 73 15.90 -8.54 30.95
CA GLU A 73 17.26 -8.11 30.60
C GLU A 73 17.34 -6.57 30.54
N GLU A 74 18.52 -5.99 30.82
CA GLU A 74 18.74 -4.54 30.74
C GLU A 74 18.95 -4.14 29.28
N LEU A 75 17.85 -3.87 28.57
CA LEU A 75 17.84 -3.44 27.16
C LEU A 75 17.73 -1.92 27.04
N ASN A 76 18.45 -1.34 26.07
CA ASN A 76 18.26 0.08 25.72
C ASN A 76 16.96 0.31 24.92
N ASP A 77 16.55 1.56 24.75
CA ASP A 77 15.28 1.92 24.09
C ASP A 77 15.08 1.31 22.68
N VAL A 78 16.16 1.20 21.90
CA VAL A 78 16.11 0.62 20.54
C VAL A 78 15.97 -0.89 20.61
N GLU A 79 16.69 -1.52 21.54
CA GLU A 79 16.59 -2.97 21.76
C GLU A 79 15.20 -3.37 22.27
N GLN A 80 14.61 -2.56 23.16
CA GLN A 80 13.24 -2.73 23.65
C GLN A 80 12.21 -2.61 22.53
N ALA A 81 12.35 -1.61 21.65
CA ALA A 81 11.50 -1.47 20.48
C ALA A 81 11.62 -2.68 19.52
N ASN A 82 12.84 -3.19 19.32
CA ASN A 82 13.06 -4.39 18.52
C ASN A 82 12.42 -5.62 19.17
N LEU A 83 12.58 -5.79 20.48
CA LEU A 83 11.95 -6.88 21.23
C LEU A 83 10.41 -6.82 21.09
N ARG A 84 9.80 -5.63 21.17
CA ARG A 84 8.36 -5.46 20.93
C ARG A 84 7.93 -5.97 19.55
N GLU A 85 8.67 -5.61 18.49
CA GLU A 85 8.33 -6.06 17.13
C GLU A 85 8.59 -7.57 16.93
N MET A 86 9.64 -8.13 17.57
CA MET A 86 9.88 -9.57 17.59
C MET A 86 8.73 -10.32 18.26
N THR A 87 8.28 -9.84 19.44
CA THR A 87 7.13 -10.38 20.16
C THR A 87 5.89 -10.34 19.30
N ARG A 88 5.61 -9.19 18.65
CA ARG A 88 4.45 -9.05 17.75
C ARG A 88 4.48 -10.08 16.63
N GLN A 89 5.61 -10.24 15.94
CA GLN A 89 5.73 -11.24 14.86
C GLN A 89 5.55 -12.68 15.37
N TYR A 90 6.16 -13.01 16.51
CA TYR A 90 6.01 -14.32 17.13
C TYR A 90 4.55 -14.60 17.50
N GLU A 91 3.90 -13.68 18.22
CA GLU A 91 2.52 -13.85 18.67
C GLU A 91 1.56 -13.99 17.48
N GLN A 92 1.69 -13.13 16.47
CA GLN A 92 0.82 -13.19 15.29
C GLN A 92 0.97 -14.51 14.51
N ALA A 93 2.16 -15.12 14.52
CA ALA A 93 2.43 -16.40 13.87
C ALA A 93 2.02 -17.61 14.73
N ALA A 94 2.37 -17.62 16.01
CA ALA A 94 2.13 -18.74 16.92
C ALA A 94 0.67 -18.88 17.36
N LEU A 95 -0.14 -17.82 17.17
CA LEU A 95 -1.52 -17.78 17.64
C LEU A 95 -2.46 -18.70 16.84
N LEU A 96 -2.17 -18.93 15.55
CA LEU A 96 -3.06 -19.71 14.69
C LEU A 96 -2.70 -21.20 14.67
N PRO A 97 -3.70 -22.10 14.74
CA PRO A 97 -3.46 -23.52 14.50
C PRO A 97 -2.92 -23.78 13.09
N GLU A 98 -1.95 -24.69 12.97
CA GLU A 98 -1.35 -25.08 11.68
C GLU A 98 -2.41 -25.49 10.65
N SER A 99 -3.42 -26.26 11.07
CA SER A 99 -4.52 -26.72 10.21
C SER A 99 -5.37 -25.57 9.64
N LEU A 100 -5.54 -24.48 10.41
CA LEU A 100 -6.27 -23.30 9.93
C LEU A 100 -5.42 -22.53 8.92
N VAL A 101 -4.12 -22.40 9.18
CA VAL A 101 -3.18 -21.75 8.24
C VAL A 101 -3.17 -22.49 6.90
N GLU A 102 -3.06 -23.82 6.91
CA GLU A 102 -3.12 -24.66 5.71
C GLU A 102 -4.46 -24.50 4.97
N ALA A 103 -5.59 -24.60 5.70
CA ALA A 103 -6.91 -24.47 5.09
C ALA A 103 -7.11 -23.11 4.41
N LYS A 104 -6.65 -22.02 5.04
CA LYS A 104 -6.70 -20.66 4.47
C LYS A 104 -5.87 -20.57 3.20
N SER A 105 -4.63 -21.06 3.21
CA SER A 105 -3.76 -21.03 2.03
C SER A 105 -4.36 -21.80 0.85
N LEU A 106 -4.95 -22.97 1.09
CA LEU A 106 -5.61 -23.77 0.05
C LEU A 106 -6.88 -23.09 -0.48
N ALA A 107 -7.74 -22.58 0.40
CA ALA A 107 -8.96 -21.88 0.00
C ALA A 107 -8.65 -20.61 -0.79
N GLY A 108 -7.66 -19.83 -0.34
CA GLY A 108 -7.23 -18.60 -0.99
C GLY A 108 -6.68 -18.84 -2.39
N SER A 109 -5.73 -19.78 -2.52
CA SER A 109 -5.15 -20.16 -3.82
C SER A 109 -6.21 -20.66 -4.81
N ARG A 110 -7.16 -21.50 -4.35
CA ARG A 110 -8.26 -21.98 -5.19
C ARG A 110 -9.17 -20.83 -5.66
N CYS A 111 -9.53 -19.93 -4.75
CA CYS A 111 -10.40 -18.80 -5.04
C CYS A 111 -9.74 -17.80 -5.99
N GLU A 112 -8.48 -17.46 -5.77
CA GLU A 112 -7.67 -16.58 -6.61
C GLU A 112 -7.53 -17.15 -8.03
N HIS A 113 -7.19 -18.44 -8.13
CA HIS A 113 -7.05 -19.10 -9.42
C HIS A 113 -8.36 -19.08 -10.21
N ALA A 114 -9.49 -19.37 -9.56
CA ALA A 114 -10.81 -19.34 -10.19
C ALA A 114 -11.19 -17.90 -10.63
N TRP A 115 -10.95 -16.91 -9.76
CA TRP A 115 -11.23 -15.49 -10.00
C TRP A 115 -10.62 -14.97 -11.30
N ARG A 116 -9.41 -15.40 -11.67
CA ARG A 116 -8.74 -15.01 -12.93
C ARG A 116 -9.58 -15.30 -14.19
N SER A 117 -10.42 -16.33 -14.15
CA SER A 117 -11.32 -16.69 -15.24
C SER A 117 -12.75 -16.19 -15.02
N GLN A 118 -13.22 -16.17 -13.77
CA GLN A 118 -14.58 -15.81 -13.39
C GLN A 118 -14.82 -14.29 -13.50
N ARG A 119 -13.83 -13.46 -13.13
CA ARG A 119 -13.94 -12.01 -13.28
C ARG A 119 -14.15 -11.60 -14.74
N PRO A 120 -13.28 -11.97 -15.71
CA PRO A 120 -13.52 -11.66 -17.12
C PRO A 120 -14.87 -12.17 -17.66
N ALA A 121 -15.34 -13.31 -17.14
CA ALA A 121 -16.63 -13.92 -17.49
C ALA A 121 -17.85 -13.26 -16.81
N ASN A 122 -17.64 -12.30 -15.90
CA ASN A 122 -18.69 -11.70 -15.09
C ASN A 122 -19.48 -12.75 -14.26
N ASP A 123 -18.81 -13.84 -13.86
CA ASP A 123 -19.41 -14.98 -13.17
C ASP A 123 -19.34 -14.80 -11.64
N TRP A 124 -20.27 -14.03 -11.11
CA TRP A 124 -20.39 -13.84 -9.66
C TRP A 124 -20.79 -15.11 -8.94
N GLN A 125 -21.69 -15.91 -9.49
CA GLN A 125 -22.23 -17.09 -8.82
C GLN A 125 -21.12 -18.13 -8.58
N GLY A 126 -20.32 -18.42 -9.61
CA GLY A 126 -19.16 -19.30 -9.47
C GLY A 126 -18.09 -18.71 -8.54
N PHE A 127 -17.91 -17.39 -8.52
CA PHE A 127 -16.95 -16.76 -7.61
C PHE A 127 -17.41 -16.80 -6.15
N ALA A 128 -18.70 -16.55 -5.89
CA ALA A 128 -19.30 -16.60 -4.57
C ALA A 128 -19.15 -17.98 -3.92
N GLU A 129 -19.25 -19.07 -4.70
CA GLU A 129 -18.97 -20.43 -4.23
C GLU A 129 -17.57 -20.59 -3.64
N ASN A 130 -16.56 -20.00 -4.28
CA ASN A 130 -15.19 -20.04 -3.80
C ASN A 130 -14.97 -19.10 -2.60
N LEU A 131 -15.54 -17.89 -2.67
CA LEU A 131 -15.36 -16.84 -1.66
C LEU A 131 -15.96 -17.22 -0.31
N ARG A 132 -17.06 -17.99 -0.26
CA ARG A 132 -17.66 -18.45 1.01
C ARG A 132 -16.68 -19.16 1.92
N ASP A 133 -15.84 -20.04 1.37
CA ASP A 133 -14.86 -20.80 2.16
C ASP A 133 -13.76 -19.87 2.70
N VAL A 134 -13.31 -18.92 1.88
CA VAL A 134 -12.33 -17.90 2.29
C VAL A 134 -12.89 -17.03 3.42
N VAL A 135 -14.12 -16.55 3.32
CA VAL A 135 -14.78 -15.74 4.36
C VAL A 135 -14.96 -16.55 5.64
N LYS A 136 -15.41 -17.80 5.55
CA LYS A 136 -15.55 -18.68 6.72
C LYS A 136 -14.23 -18.83 7.48
N LEU A 137 -13.15 -19.14 6.78
CA LEU A 137 -11.83 -19.33 7.40
C LEU A 137 -11.23 -18.02 7.91
N SER A 138 -11.50 -16.89 7.24
CA SER A 138 -11.10 -15.57 7.69
C SER A 138 -11.84 -15.15 8.97
N ARG A 139 -13.13 -15.46 9.10
CA ARG A 139 -13.91 -15.27 10.34
C ARG A 139 -13.37 -16.12 11.49
N GLU A 140 -12.94 -17.36 11.21
CA GLU A 140 -12.32 -18.24 12.21
C GLU A 140 -10.99 -17.67 12.71
N GLU A 141 -10.10 -17.25 11.81
CA GLU A 141 -8.87 -16.53 12.17
C GLU A 141 -9.18 -15.28 13.00
N ALA A 142 -10.08 -14.44 12.51
CA ALA A 142 -10.45 -13.19 13.18
C ALA A 142 -10.93 -13.43 14.60
N GLN A 143 -11.71 -14.50 14.83
CA GLN A 143 -12.17 -14.88 16.15
C GLN A 143 -11.02 -15.30 17.08
N ILE A 144 -10.05 -16.09 16.59
CA ILE A 144 -8.89 -16.49 17.38
C ILE A 144 -8.04 -15.27 17.74
N ARG A 145 -7.78 -14.38 16.76
CA ARG A 145 -7.02 -13.15 16.97
C ARG A 145 -7.72 -12.20 17.95
N ALA A 146 -9.02 -11.98 17.78
CA ALA A 146 -9.82 -11.13 18.67
C ALA A 146 -9.89 -11.71 20.10
N ALA A 147 -9.97 -13.04 20.26
CA ALA A 147 -9.95 -13.66 21.58
C ALA A 147 -8.62 -13.46 22.33
N ALA A 148 -7.50 -13.38 21.60
CA ALA A 148 -6.17 -13.18 22.19
C ALA A 148 -5.88 -11.71 22.52
N LYS A 149 -6.23 -10.77 21.64
CA LYS A 149 -5.89 -9.34 21.77
C LYS A 149 -7.03 -8.49 22.36
N GLY A 150 -8.27 -8.95 22.25
CA GLY A 150 -9.47 -8.15 22.46
C GLY A 150 -9.85 -7.33 21.20
N GLY A 151 -11.05 -6.74 21.21
CA GLY A 151 -11.61 -5.98 20.08
C GLY A 151 -12.64 -6.78 19.27
N SER A 152 -13.09 -6.22 18.15
CA SER A 152 -13.96 -6.91 17.19
C SER A 152 -13.17 -7.91 16.33
N ARG A 153 -13.89 -8.78 15.60
CA ARG A 153 -13.25 -9.68 14.61
C ARG A 153 -12.56 -8.86 13.52
N TYR A 154 -13.21 -7.81 13.04
CA TYR A 154 -12.63 -6.96 12.01
C TYR A 154 -11.37 -6.22 12.50
N ASP A 155 -11.36 -5.69 13.72
CA ASP A 155 -10.17 -5.03 14.31
C ASP A 155 -8.97 -5.97 14.34
N ALA A 156 -9.20 -7.25 14.62
CA ALA A 156 -8.15 -8.25 14.70
C ALA A 156 -7.50 -8.57 13.35
N LEU A 157 -8.23 -8.44 12.24
CA LEU A 157 -7.67 -8.56 10.88
C LEU A 157 -7.02 -7.25 10.42
N LEU A 158 -7.62 -6.10 10.75
CA LEU A 158 -7.06 -4.77 10.47
C LEU A 158 -5.66 -4.60 11.10
N ASP A 159 -5.47 -5.08 12.34
CA ASP A 159 -4.21 -5.00 13.08
C ASP A 159 -3.02 -5.70 12.39
N ILE A 160 -3.30 -6.65 11.49
CA ILE A 160 -2.26 -7.33 10.69
C ILE A 160 -1.56 -6.31 9.79
N PHE A 161 -2.33 -5.37 9.22
CA PHE A 161 -1.86 -4.41 8.22
C PHE A 161 -1.55 -3.03 8.80
N GLU A 162 -2.34 -2.61 9.79
CA GLU A 162 -2.21 -1.33 10.47
C GLU A 162 -2.21 -1.53 12.00
N PRO A 163 -1.04 -1.80 12.59
CA PRO A 163 -0.93 -2.09 14.02
C PRO A 163 -1.55 -1.00 14.90
N ASP A 164 -2.33 -1.44 15.88
CA ASP A 164 -3.05 -0.60 16.86
C ASP A 164 -4.21 0.24 16.29
N MET A 165 -4.52 0.11 14.99
CA MET A 165 -5.72 0.72 14.41
C MET A 165 -6.98 -0.05 14.80
N THR A 166 -8.08 0.66 14.95
CA THR A 166 -9.40 0.08 15.25
C THR A 166 -10.46 0.64 14.31
N SER A 167 -11.50 -0.14 14.07
CA SER A 167 -12.74 0.27 13.39
C SER A 167 -13.37 1.49 14.06
N ALA A 168 -13.30 1.61 15.38
CA ALA A 168 -13.78 2.80 16.10
C ALA A 168 -13.02 4.07 15.69
N ARG A 169 -11.70 3.99 15.51
CA ARG A 169 -10.89 5.11 15.02
C ARG A 169 -11.13 5.38 13.53
N LEU A 170 -11.20 4.33 12.71
CA LEU A 170 -11.54 4.43 11.29
C LEU A 170 -12.91 5.07 11.08
N ASP A 171 -13.90 4.73 11.90
CA ASP A 171 -15.25 5.28 11.80
C ASP A 171 -15.27 6.79 12.01
N VAL A 172 -14.46 7.31 12.95
CA VAL A 172 -14.32 8.75 13.14
C VAL A 172 -13.67 9.40 11.91
N LEU A 173 -12.55 8.86 11.42
CA LEU A 173 -11.82 9.41 10.28
C LEU A 173 -12.67 9.36 9.01
N PHE A 174 -13.32 8.23 8.74
CA PHE A 174 -14.18 8.10 7.57
C PHE A 174 -15.46 8.91 7.74
N ALA A 175 -16.10 8.99 8.91
CA ALA A 175 -17.26 9.86 9.11
C ALA A 175 -16.94 11.33 8.76
N ASP A 176 -15.75 11.82 9.09
CA ASP A 176 -15.29 13.13 8.64
C ASP A 176 -15.25 13.21 7.11
N LEU A 177 -14.54 12.30 6.43
CA LEU A 177 -14.50 12.26 4.95
C LEU A 177 -15.90 12.21 4.33
N LYS A 178 -16.78 11.38 4.85
CA LYS A 178 -18.17 11.22 4.39
C LYS A 178 -18.96 12.52 4.47
N SER A 179 -18.62 13.41 5.41
CA SER A 179 -19.33 14.69 5.60
C SER A 179 -19.05 15.72 4.51
N TRP A 180 -17.92 15.63 3.80
CA TRP A 180 -17.49 16.64 2.84
C TRP A 180 -17.08 16.11 1.46
N LEU A 181 -16.62 14.86 1.35
CA LEU A 181 -16.06 14.31 0.12
C LEU A 181 -17.06 14.24 -1.05
N PRO A 182 -18.33 13.79 -0.88
CA PRO A 182 -19.28 13.77 -1.98
C PRO A 182 -19.53 15.17 -2.57
N SER A 183 -19.70 16.18 -1.70
CA SER A 183 -19.91 17.57 -2.15
C SER A 183 -18.66 18.16 -2.80
N LEU A 184 -17.46 17.81 -2.32
CA LEU A 184 -16.22 18.20 -2.97
C LEU A 184 -16.13 17.61 -4.38
N LEU A 185 -16.36 16.30 -4.50
CA LEU A 185 -16.30 15.59 -5.78
C LEU A 185 -17.26 16.19 -6.81
N GLU A 186 -18.52 16.41 -6.43
CA GLU A 186 -19.53 17.05 -7.29
C GLU A 186 -19.05 18.42 -7.80
N LYS A 187 -18.62 19.31 -6.89
CA LYS A 187 -18.15 20.65 -7.26
C LYS A 187 -16.93 20.62 -8.17
N VAL A 188 -16.00 19.71 -7.93
CA VAL A 188 -14.79 19.57 -8.75
C VAL A 188 -15.16 19.11 -10.16
N VAL A 189 -16.01 18.10 -10.28
CA VAL A 189 -16.48 17.59 -11.58
C VAL A 189 -17.23 18.69 -12.35
N GLU A 190 -18.14 19.41 -11.69
CA GLU A 190 -18.87 20.53 -12.30
C GLU A 190 -17.94 21.66 -12.77
N LYS A 191 -16.94 22.02 -11.95
CA LYS A 191 -15.94 23.04 -12.31
C LYS A 191 -15.10 22.58 -13.50
N GLN A 192 -14.59 21.36 -13.49
CA GLN A 192 -13.74 20.85 -14.57
C GLN A 192 -14.51 20.63 -15.87
N ALA A 193 -15.80 20.30 -15.82
CA ALA A 193 -16.65 20.16 -17.01
C ALA A 193 -16.73 21.45 -17.85
N GLN A 194 -16.48 22.62 -17.25
CA GLN A 194 -16.49 23.92 -17.94
C GLN A 194 -15.17 24.23 -18.67
N THR A 195 -14.11 23.45 -18.41
CA THR A 195 -12.78 23.68 -19.00
C THR A 195 -12.45 22.54 -19.97
N PRO A 196 -12.40 22.79 -21.29
CA PRO A 196 -12.04 21.76 -22.24
C PRO A 196 -10.59 21.32 -22.02
N LEU A 197 -10.37 20.01 -22.02
CA LEU A 197 -9.05 19.40 -21.93
C LEU A 197 -8.67 18.72 -23.24
N ILE A 198 -7.42 18.85 -23.62
CA ILE A 198 -6.83 18.21 -24.80
C ILE A 198 -6.09 16.96 -24.34
N GLU A 199 -6.58 15.81 -24.75
CA GLU A 199 -5.94 14.52 -24.45
C GLU A 199 -4.61 14.36 -25.21
N PRO A 200 -3.52 13.95 -24.54
CA PRO A 200 -2.29 13.56 -25.21
C PRO A 200 -2.55 12.47 -26.25
N GLN A 201 -2.14 12.70 -27.49
CA GLN A 201 -2.31 11.74 -28.56
C GLN A 201 -1.04 10.89 -28.72
N GLY A 202 -1.21 9.57 -28.67
CA GLY A 202 -0.16 8.60 -28.92
C GLY A 202 0.14 8.37 -30.42
N PRO A 203 0.94 7.35 -30.75
CA PRO A 203 1.46 6.33 -29.84
C PRO A 203 2.55 6.88 -28.92
N PHE A 204 2.64 6.33 -27.71
CA PHE A 204 3.71 6.56 -26.74
C PHE A 204 4.60 5.30 -26.69
N PRO A 205 5.70 5.23 -27.46
CA PRO A 205 6.51 4.01 -27.53
C PRO A 205 6.97 3.55 -26.14
N ILE A 206 6.86 2.25 -25.87
CA ILE A 206 7.20 1.67 -24.56
C ILE A 206 8.65 1.97 -24.16
N ALA A 207 9.58 1.96 -25.13
CA ALA A 207 10.99 2.27 -24.89
C ALA A 207 11.16 3.70 -24.34
N ASP A 208 10.44 4.68 -24.89
CA ASP A 208 10.51 6.08 -24.46
C ASP A 208 9.80 6.29 -23.12
N GLN A 209 8.67 5.62 -22.87
CA GLN A 209 8.03 5.61 -21.56
C GLN A 209 8.95 5.05 -20.47
N ARG A 210 9.71 4.01 -20.80
CA ARG A 210 10.68 3.41 -19.89
C ARG A 210 11.80 4.40 -19.54
N GLU A 211 12.38 5.08 -20.52
CA GLU A 211 13.44 6.06 -20.26
C GLU A 211 12.91 7.28 -19.48
N LEU A 212 11.70 7.76 -19.77
CA LEU A 212 11.05 8.80 -18.97
C LEU A 212 10.86 8.35 -17.50
N GLY A 213 10.38 7.12 -17.28
CA GLY A 213 10.22 6.54 -15.95
C GLY A 213 11.55 6.45 -15.19
N LEU A 214 12.61 5.98 -15.85
CA LEU A 214 13.96 5.93 -15.25
C LEU A 214 14.51 7.32 -14.94
N GLU A 215 14.25 8.32 -15.78
CA GLU A 215 14.64 9.71 -15.49
C GLU A 215 13.89 10.26 -14.28
N ALA A 216 12.58 10.01 -14.19
CA ALA A 216 11.78 10.37 -13.01
C ALA A 216 12.33 9.72 -11.73
N MET A 217 12.67 8.43 -11.77
CA MET A 217 13.29 7.71 -10.64
C MET A 217 14.61 8.36 -10.19
N ARG A 218 15.50 8.72 -11.13
CA ARG A 218 16.78 9.38 -10.82
C ARG A 218 16.57 10.74 -10.17
N VAL A 219 15.66 11.54 -10.73
CA VAL A 219 15.29 12.85 -10.19
C VAL A 219 14.71 12.72 -8.79
N LEU A 220 13.89 11.70 -8.58
CA LEU A 220 13.32 11.34 -7.29
C LEU A 220 14.27 10.54 -6.40
N GLY A 221 15.57 10.49 -6.72
CA GLY A 221 16.66 9.96 -5.88
C GLY A 221 16.60 8.46 -5.58
N PHE A 222 16.01 7.66 -6.46
CA PHE A 222 16.10 6.20 -6.38
C PHE A 222 17.55 5.76 -6.58
N ASP A 223 18.03 4.86 -5.71
CA ASP A 223 19.38 4.28 -5.81
C ASP A 223 19.36 3.05 -6.73
N PHE A 224 19.94 3.19 -7.92
CA PHE A 224 20.04 2.10 -8.90
C PHE A 224 21.17 1.10 -8.62
N ASP A 225 22.10 1.40 -7.71
CA ASP A 225 23.07 0.40 -7.25
C ASP A 225 22.41 -0.57 -6.26
N GLY A 226 21.36 -0.11 -5.56
CA GLY A 226 20.53 -0.88 -4.63
C GLY A 226 19.12 -1.21 -5.14
N GLY A 227 18.89 -1.20 -6.46
CA GLY A 227 17.56 -1.50 -6.99
C GLY A 227 17.42 -1.47 -8.52
N ARG A 228 16.20 -1.78 -9.01
CA ARG A 228 15.89 -1.81 -10.45
C ARG A 228 14.40 -1.63 -10.77
N LEU A 229 14.12 -1.33 -12.05
CA LEU A 229 12.78 -1.24 -12.64
C LEU A 229 12.61 -2.32 -13.72
N ASP A 230 11.55 -3.11 -13.61
CA ASP A 230 11.16 -4.16 -14.56
C ASP A 230 9.67 -4.08 -14.93
N ILE A 231 9.18 -5.05 -15.71
CA ILE A 231 7.78 -5.08 -16.18
C ILE A 231 7.03 -6.23 -15.51
N SER A 232 5.79 -5.98 -15.13
CA SER A 232 4.87 -7.00 -14.60
C SER A 232 3.43 -6.72 -15.04
N ALA A 233 2.51 -7.65 -14.77
CA ALA A 233 1.08 -7.45 -15.07
C ALA A 233 0.41 -6.43 -14.12
N HIS A 234 0.90 -6.35 -12.88
CA HIS A 234 0.44 -5.47 -11.82
C HIS A 234 1.67 -4.82 -11.18
N PRO A 235 1.84 -3.48 -11.28
CA PRO A 235 2.93 -2.78 -10.62
C PRO A 235 3.02 -3.11 -9.13
N PHE A 236 4.25 -3.23 -8.62
CA PHE A 236 4.54 -3.43 -7.21
C PHE A 236 6.00 -3.07 -6.89
N CYS A 237 6.26 -2.80 -5.62
CA CYS A 237 7.57 -2.66 -5.01
C CYS A 237 7.87 -3.86 -4.12
N GLY A 238 8.99 -4.54 -4.35
CA GLY A 238 9.41 -5.71 -3.58
C GLY A 238 10.92 -5.80 -3.40
N GLY A 239 11.40 -6.98 -3.00
CA GLY A 239 12.79 -7.21 -2.67
C GLY A 239 13.11 -6.93 -1.21
N VAL A 240 14.29 -6.38 -0.94
CA VAL A 240 14.77 -6.03 0.41
C VAL A 240 15.45 -4.66 0.39
N PRO A 241 15.65 -3.98 1.53
CA PRO A 241 16.23 -2.62 1.59
C PRO A 241 17.56 -2.42 0.85
N GLN A 242 18.34 -3.49 0.63
CA GLN A 242 19.60 -3.47 -0.12
C GLN A 242 19.46 -3.81 -1.62
N ASP A 243 18.33 -4.37 -2.04
CA ASP A 243 17.99 -4.77 -3.42
C ASP A 243 16.48 -4.59 -3.62
N VAL A 244 16.07 -3.33 -3.81
CA VAL A 244 14.66 -2.95 -3.97
C VAL A 244 14.28 -3.00 -5.45
N ARG A 245 13.28 -3.80 -5.79
CA ARG A 245 12.87 -4.03 -7.17
C ARG A 245 11.45 -3.58 -7.36
N ILE A 246 11.26 -2.61 -8.24
CA ILE A 246 9.94 -2.11 -8.61
C ILE A 246 9.57 -2.59 -10.00
N THR A 247 8.27 -2.70 -10.26
CA THR A 247 7.76 -3.06 -11.57
C THR A 247 6.71 -2.05 -12.04
N THR A 248 6.53 -1.95 -13.34
CA THR A 248 5.45 -1.15 -13.94
C THR A 248 4.81 -1.88 -15.11
N ARG A 249 3.73 -1.32 -15.64
CA ARG A 249 3.05 -1.79 -16.85
C ARG A 249 2.86 -0.62 -17.82
N TYR A 250 3.34 -0.80 -19.05
CA TYR A 250 3.24 0.21 -20.11
C TYR A 250 2.00 0.01 -20.99
N ASN A 251 1.50 1.11 -21.55
CA ASN A 251 0.42 1.13 -22.53
C ASN A 251 0.77 2.14 -23.63
N GLU A 252 0.87 1.71 -24.89
CA GLU A 252 1.21 2.62 -25.99
C GLU A 252 0.16 3.72 -26.25
N ASN A 253 -1.04 3.56 -25.71
CA ASN A 253 -2.13 4.52 -25.85
C ASN A 253 -2.25 5.48 -24.65
N ASP A 254 -1.47 5.27 -23.59
CA ASP A 254 -1.55 6.09 -22.38
C ASP A 254 -0.16 6.31 -21.78
N LEU A 255 0.26 7.58 -21.80
CA LEU A 255 1.54 8.02 -21.26
C LEU A 255 1.59 8.00 -19.72
N LEU A 256 0.49 8.34 -19.05
CA LEU A 256 0.55 8.77 -17.65
C LEU A 256 0.47 7.60 -16.68
N SER A 257 -0.29 6.55 -17.00
CA SER A 257 -0.44 5.41 -16.08
C SER A 257 0.90 4.78 -15.71
N ALA A 258 1.76 4.52 -16.69
CA ALA A 258 3.06 3.91 -16.42
C ALA A 258 4.01 4.86 -15.66
N LEU A 259 4.01 6.15 -16.02
CA LEU A 259 4.84 7.16 -15.37
C LEU A 259 4.49 7.33 -13.89
N PHE A 260 3.20 7.53 -13.59
CA PHE A 260 2.76 7.70 -12.21
C PHE A 260 2.80 6.40 -11.42
N GLY A 261 2.59 5.25 -12.06
CA GLY A 261 2.91 3.95 -11.47
C GLY A 261 4.38 3.86 -11.05
N VAL A 262 5.32 4.26 -11.91
CA VAL A 262 6.75 4.28 -11.55
C VAL A 262 7.02 5.26 -10.40
N ILE A 263 6.43 6.46 -10.41
CA ILE A 263 6.60 7.44 -9.32
C ILE A 263 6.04 6.91 -8.00
N HIS A 264 4.88 6.25 -8.03
CA HIS A 264 4.23 5.60 -6.89
C HIS A 264 5.15 4.54 -6.28
N GLU A 265 5.59 3.58 -7.09
CA GLU A 265 6.50 2.52 -6.64
C GLU A 265 7.87 3.06 -6.21
N THR A 266 8.31 4.18 -6.80
CA THR A 266 9.52 4.88 -6.34
C THR A 266 9.34 5.40 -4.91
N GLY A 267 8.16 5.91 -4.54
CA GLY A 267 7.89 6.34 -3.17
C GLY A 267 8.00 5.20 -2.16
N HIS A 268 7.41 4.03 -2.48
CA HIS A 268 7.60 2.81 -1.71
C HIS A 268 9.09 2.45 -1.60
N ALA A 269 9.79 2.43 -2.73
CA ALA A 269 11.20 2.06 -2.76
C ALA A 269 12.10 3.03 -2.00
N ARG A 270 11.80 4.33 -2.03
CA ARG A 270 12.55 5.34 -1.29
C ARG A 270 12.41 5.14 0.21
N TYR A 271 11.26 4.68 0.70
CA TYR A 271 11.14 4.27 2.11
C TYR A 271 12.06 3.09 2.40
N GLU A 272 11.93 2.00 1.63
CA GLU A 272 12.71 0.77 1.80
C GLU A 272 14.22 1.02 1.77
N GLN A 273 14.72 1.76 0.77
CA GLN A 273 16.14 2.08 0.60
C GLN A 273 16.71 2.95 1.74
N ASN A 274 15.86 3.55 2.57
CA ASN A 274 16.25 4.45 3.65
C ASN A 274 15.87 3.94 5.05
N LEU A 275 15.43 2.69 5.16
CA LEU A 275 15.27 1.98 6.45
C LEU A 275 16.62 1.89 7.20
N PRO A 276 16.59 1.79 8.55
CA PRO A 276 17.79 1.92 9.39
C PRO A 276 18.84 0.84 9.09
N ARG A 277 19.89 1.24 8.35
CA ARG A 277 20.91 0.33 7.79
C ARG A 277 21.61 -0.58 8.81
N ASN A 278 21.78 -0.12 10.05
CA ASN A 278 22.42 -0.90 11.11
C ASN A 278 21.53 -2.02 11.68
N TRP A 279 20.26 -2.08 11.29
CA TRP A 279 19.25 -2.98 11.86
C TRP A 279 18.49 -3.81 10.81
N LEU A 280 18.90 -3.79 9.54
CA LEU A 280 18.10 -4.33 8.41
C LEU A 280 17.72 -5.81 8.52
N ASP A 281 18.42 -6.58 9.36
CA ASP A 281 18.12 -7.99 9.60
C ASP A 281 17.20 -8.22 10.82
N GLN A 282 16.68 -7.14 11.41
CA GLN A 282 15.82 -7.13 12.59
C GLN A 282 14.43 -6.52 12.30
N PRO A 283 13.37 -6.95 13.01
CA PRO A 283 12.01 -6.43 12.84
C PRO A 283 11.85 -4.92 13.00
N ILE A 284 12.65 -4.28 13.87
CA ILE A 284 12.60 -2.82 14.05
C ILE A 284 12.94 -2.04 12.78
N ALA A 285 13.68 -2.64 11.84
CA ALA A 285 14.04 -2.01 10.59
C ALA A 285 13.03 -2.23 9.46
N LEU A 286 11.88 -2.84 9.72
CA LEU A 286 10.81 -2.97 8.73
C LEU A 286 9.97 -1.70 8.67
N ALA A 287 9.31 -1.48 7.53
CA ALA A 287 8.28 -0.45 7.39
C ALA A 287 7.21 -0.59 8.49
N ARG A 288 6.78 0.54 9.07
CA ARG A 288 5.92 0.56 10.26
C ARG A 288 4.59 -0.15 10.05
N SER A 289 3.92 0.15 8.94
CA SER A 289 2.59 -0.38 8.62
C SER A 289 2.31 -0.23 7.12
N THR A 290 1.25 -0.87 6.65
CA THR A 290 0.82 -0.76 5.25
C THR A 290 0.44 0.68 4.92
N ALA A 291 -0.28 1.39 5.81
CA ALA A 291 -0.66 2.77 5.54
C ALA A 291 0.52 3.74 5.59
N ILE A 292 1.50 3.53 6.48
CA ILE A 292 2.71 4.36 6.46
C ILE A 292 3.51 4.10 5.19
N HIS A 293 3.59 2.86 4.71
CA HIS A 293 4.24 2.54 3.44
C HIS A 293 3.54 3.20 2.25
N GLU A 294 2.22 3.06 2.18
CA GLU A 294 1.37 3.72 1.18
C GLU A 294 1.43 5.25 1.26
N SER A 295 1.59 5.80 2.46
CA SER A 295 1.77 7.24 2.57
C SER A 295 3.03 7.71 1.86
N GLN A 296 4.07 6.88 1.72
CA GLN A 296 5.28 7.25 0.98
C GLN A 296 5.06 7.16 -0.52
N SER A 297 4.36 6.14 -1.02
CA SER A 297 4.00 6.08 -2.44
C SER A 297 3.09 7.25 -2.86
N LEU A 298 2.05 7.53 -2.09
CA LEU A 298 1.13 8.66 -2.35
C LEU A 298 1.77 10.02 -2.05
N PHE A 299 2.77 10.11 -1.17
CA PHE A 299 3.56 11.33 -1.03
C PHE A 299 4.30 11.63 -2.33
N PHE A 300 4.92 10.62 -2.94
CA PHE A 300 5.65 10.79 -4.19
C PHE A 300 4.72 10.97 -5.39
N GLU A 301 3.66 10.16 -5.51
CA GLU A 301 2.73 10.23 -6.64
C GLU A 301 1.83 11.47 -6.54
N MET A 302 1.11 11.61 -5.44
CA MET A 302 0.02 12.57 -5.32
C MET A 302 0.50 13.90 -4.76
N GLN A 303 1.22 13.91 -3.64
CA GLN A 303 1.63 15.16 -3.00
C GLN A 303 2.71 15.90 -3.80
N LEU A 304 3.69 15.15 -4.30
CA LEU A 304 4.81 15.66 -5.10
C LEU A 304 4.53 15.57 -6.61
N GLY A 305 4.33 14.37 -7.14
CA GLY A 305 4.31 14.08 -8.58
C GLY A 305 3.20 14.79 -9.35
N ARG A 306 2.01 14.92 -8.74
CA ARG A 306 0.86 15.65 -9.31
C ARG A 306 0.79 17.13 -8.87
N SER A 307 1.83 17.65 -8.22
CA SER A 307 1.92 19.09 -7.92
C SER A 307 2.23 19.91 -9.17
N ASP A 308 1.72 21.13 -9.23
CA ASP A 308 2.01 22.07 -10.32
C ASP A 308 3.51 22.29 -10.51
N ALA A 309 4.26 22.40 -9.41
CA ALA A 309 5.70 22.62 -9.42
C ALA A 309 6.46 21.44 -10.06
N PHE A 310 6.11 20.21 -9.69
CA PHE A 310 6.74 19.02 -10.26
C PHE A 310 6.33 18.80 -11.72
N LEU A 311 5.04 18.95 -12.05
CA LEU A 311 4.55 18.79 -13.42
C LEU A 311 5.18 19.80 -14.38
N GLN A 312 5.43 21.04 -13.94
CA GLN A 312 6.18 22.03 -14.70
C GLN A 312 7.63 21.60 -14.96
N ARG A 313 8.27 21.01 -13.96
CA ARG A 313 9.64 20.49 -14.08
C ARG A 313 9.72 19.26 -14.99
N LEU A 314 8.69 18.42 -15.00
CA LEU A 314 8.60 17.19 -15.78
C LEU A 314 8.29 17.44 -17.26
N LEU A 315 7.48 18.48 -17.55
CA LEU A 315 6.97 18.77 -18.90
C LEU A 315 8.05 18.89 -20.00
N PRO A 316 9.21 19.56 -19.78
CA PRO A 316 10.27 19.60 -20.79
C PRO A 316 10.78 18.21 -21.18
N THR A 317 10.94 17.30 -20.21
CA THR A 317 11.37 15.92 -20.45
C THR A 317 10.28 15.15 -21.21
N VAL A 318 8.99 15.34 -20.87
CA VAL A 318 7.88 14.73 -21.63
C VAL A 318 7.90 15.16 -23.10
N ARG A 319 8.08 16.45 -23.37
CA ARG A 319 8.21 16.98 -24.75
C ARG A 319 9.46 16.46 -25.46
N GLN A 320 10.56 16.23 -24.74
CA GLN A 320 11.78 15.67 -25.31
C GLN A 320 11.55 14.24 -25.83
N TYR A 321 10.86 13.39 -25.07
CA TYR A 321 10.62 12.00 -25.48
C TYR A 321 9.47 11.84 -26.48
N PHE A 322 8.40 12.64 -26.35
CA PHE A 322 7.16 12.43 -27.12
C PHE A 322 6.84 13.52 -28.14
N GLY A 323 7.71 14.53 -28.28
CA GLY A 323 7.52 15.67 -29.17
C GLY A 323 6.52 16.69 -28.64
N GLU A 324 6.57 17.91 -29.20
CA GLU A 324 5.62 18.97 -28.85
C GLU A 324 4.24 18.68 -29.46
N GLN A 325 3.18 18.83 -28.65
CA GLN A 325 1.79 18.78 -29.10
C GLN A 325 0.90 19.69 -28.23
N PRO A 326 -0.31 20.09 -28.70
CA PRO A 326 -1.18 21.00 -27.93
C PRO A 326 -1.53 20.49 -26.52
N ALA A 327 -1.62 19.17 -26.34
CA ALA A 327 -1.85 18.54 -25.04
C ALA A 327 -0.73 18.81 -24.02
N PHE A 328 0.47 19.12 -24.49
CA PHE A 328 1.64 19.43 -23.67
C PHE A 328 1.85 20.93 -23.48
N SER A 329 0.83 21.78 -23.69
CA SER A 329 0.86 23.12 -23.09
C SER A 329 0.86 22.98 -21.56
N ARG A 330 1.51 23.92 -20.87
CA ARG A 330 1.71 23.83 -19.41
C ARG A 330 0.38 23.68 -18.67
N GLU A 331 -0.57 24.55 -18.99
CA GLU A 331 -1.86 24.61 -18.33
C GLU A 331 -2.67 23.34 -18.60
N ASN A 332 -2.69 22.86 -19.85
CA ASN A 332 -3.41 21.63 -20.19
C ASN A 332 -2.76 20.39 -19.56
N PHE A 333 -1.43 20.29 -19.58
CA PHE A 333 -0.72 19.15 -19.00
C PHE A 333 -0.98 19.03 -17.50
N ILE A 334 -0.94 20.15 -16.77
CA ILE A 334 -1.28 20.17 -15.34
C ILE A 334 -2.73 19.74 -15.12
N ALA A 335 -3.67 20.37 -15.82
CA ALA A 335 -5.09 20.09 -15.67
C ALA A 335 -5.46 18.65 -16.08
N TRP A 336 -4.78 18.07 -17.07
CA TRP A 336 -4.96 16.68 -17.48
C TRP A 336 -4.49 15.70 -16.40
N ASN A 337 -3.35 15.97 -15.76
CA ASN A 337 -2.83 15.15 -14.66
C ASN A 337 -3.64 15.25 -13.36
N GLN A 338 -4.43 16.32 -13.22
CA GLN A 338 -5.33 16.60 -12.09
C GLN A 338 -6.81 16.47 -12.50
N ARG A 339 -7.09 15.71 -13.56
CA ARG A 339 -8.45 15.47 -14.00
C ARG A 339 -9.17 14.57 -13.01
N VAL A 340 -10.37 14.97 -12.62
CA VAL A 340 -11.25 14.19 -11.75
C VAL A 340 -12.40 13.65 -12.58
N LYS A 341 -12.58 12.34 -12.56
CA LYS A 341 -13.62 11.65 -13.31
C LYS A 341 -14.01 10.37 -12.56
N PRO A 342 -15.15 10.37 -11.86
CA PRO A 342 -15.68 9.16 -11.22
C PRO A 342 -15.73 7.99 -12.20
N GLY A 343 -15.21 6.85 -11.75
CA GLY A 343 -15.13 5.62 -12.54
C GLY A 343 -15.46 4.39 -11.70
N PHE A 344 -15.53 3.23 -12.35
CA PHE A 344 -15.85 1.97 -11.68
C PHE A 344 -14.64 1.33 -10.98
N ILE A 345 -13.45 1.53 -11.53
CA ILE A 345 -12.25 0.79 -11.17
C ILE A 345 -11.40 1.60 -10.19
N ARG A 346 -11.22 1.07 -8.97
CA ARG A 346 -10.45 1.71 -7.90
C ARG A 346 -9.02 2.03 -8.31
N VAL A 347 -8.32 1.10 -8.95
CA VAL A 347 -6.91 1.28 -9.34
C VAL A 347 -6.71 2.35 -10.42
N ASP A 348 -7.78 2.73 -11.11
CA ASP A 348 -7.78 3.78 -12.13
C ASP A 348 -8.43 5.09 -11.61
N ALA A 349 -8.88 5.12 -10.36
CA ALA A 349 -9.61 6.26 -9.79
C ALA A 349 -8.67 7.44 -9.53
N ASP A 350 -9.18 8.65 -9.78
CA ASP A 350 -8.46 9.89 -9.48
C ASP A 350 -8.35 10.15 -7.96
N GLU A 351 -7.47 11.07 -7.57
CA GLU A 351 -7.17 11.37 -6.16
C GLU A 351 -8.40 11.74 -5.32
N VAL A 352 -9.43 12.36 -5.93
CA VAL A 352 -10.65 12.80 -5.21
C VAL A 352 -11.66 11.67 -5.09
N SER A 353 -11.85 10.87 -6.14
CA SER A 353 -12.81 9.75 -6.13
C SER A 353 -12.27 8.49 -5.45
N TYR A 354 -10.95 8.30 -5.40
CA TYR A 354 -10.30 7.11 -4.86
C TYR A 354 -10.72 6.74 -3.40
N PRO A 355 -10.80 7.68 -2.44
CA PRO A 355 -11.19 7.35 -1.06
C PRO A 355 -12.59 6.75 -0.95
N ALA A 356 -13.53 7.11 -1.83
CA ALA A 356 -14.87 6.53 -1.85
C ALA A 356 -14.84 5.02 -2.17
N HIS A 357 -13.96 4.59 -3.08
CA HIS A 357 -13.76 3.17 -3.38
C HIS A 357 -13.22 2.39 -2.18
N VAL A 358 -12.40 3.01 -1.34
CA VAL A 358 -11.88 2.37 -0.13
C VAL A 358 -12.94 2.29 0.96
N ILE A 359 -13.69 3.38 1.18
CA ILE A 359 -14.73 3.44 2.23
C ILE A 359 -15.81 2.39 1.98
N LEU A 360 -16.27 2.20 0.73
CA LEU A 360 -17.28 1.18 0.44
C LEU A 360 -16.77 -0.24 0.75
N ARG A 361 -15.48 -0.52 0.49
CA ARG A 361 -14.86 -1.82 0.79
C ARG A 361 -14.79 -2.03 2.28
N TYR A 362 -14.27 -1.05 3.03
CA TYR A 362 -14.23 -1.09 4.50
C TYR A 362 -15.61 -1.42 5.10
N GLU A 363 -16.66 -0.75 4.65
CA GLU A 363 -18.02 -0.98 5.17
C GLU A 363 -18.53 -2.39 4.88
N ILE A 364 -18.26 -2.92 3.68
CA ILE A 364 -18.64 -4.29 3.30
C ILE A 364 -17.82 -5.31 4.09
N GLU A 365 -16.50 -5.13 4.16
CA GLU A 365 -15.61 -6.06 4.87
C GLU A 365 -15.97 -6.17 6.35
N ARG A 366 -16.22 -5.03 7.01
CA ARG A 366 -16.59 -5.04 8.43
C ARG A 366 -17.88 -5.82 8.67
N ALA A 367 -18.94 -5.49 7.93
CA ALA A 367 -20.21 -6.20 8.04
C ALA A 367 -20.05 -7.70 7.73
N LEU A 368 -19.23 -8.05 6.75
CA LEU A 368 -18.97 -9.42 6.35
C LEU A 368 -18.19 -10.18 7.43
N ILE A 369 -17.13 -9.62 7.99
CA ILE A 369 -16.29 -10.30 8.99
C ILE A 369 -16.98 -10.40 10.35
N ASP A 370 -17.79 -9.41 10.72
CA ASP A 370 -18.57 -9.44 11.96
C ASP A 370 -19.83 -10.34 11.86
N GLY A 371 -20.22 -10.73 10.65
CA GLY A 371 -21.33 -11.68 10.41
C GLY A 371 -22.70 -11.01 10.28
N GLU A 372 -22.73 -9.72 9.93
CA GLU A 372 -23.96 -8.95 9.68
C GLU A 372 -24.53 -9.20 8.29
N ILE A 373 -23.67 -9.57 7.33
CA ILE A 373 -24.01 -9.90 5.95
C ILE A 373 -23.32 -11.21 5.52
N GLU A 374 -23.79 -11.81 4.45
CA GLU A 374 -23.16 -12.96 3.80
C GLU A 374 -22.59 -12.61 2.43
N VAL A 375 -21.87 -13.55 1.81
CA VAL A 375 -21.22 -13.35 0.50
C VAL A 375 -22.25 -12.90 -0.54
N GLU A 376 -23.45 -13.46 -0.53
CA GLU A 376 -24.53 -13.18 -1.46
C GLU A 376 -24.99 -11.72 -1.45
N ASP A 377 -24.83 -11.02 -0.33
CA ASP A 377 -25.27 -9.64 -0.16
C ASP A 377 -24.30 -8.64 -0.81
N ILE A 378 -23.05 -9.06 -1.05
CA ILE A 378 -21.96 -8.20 -1.54
C ILE A 378 -22.36 -7.41 -2.81
N PRO A 379 -22.91 -8.01 -3.88
CA PRO A 379 -23.17 -7.25 -5.10
C PRO A 379 -24.24 -6.16 -4.92
N ALA A 380 -25.28 -6.42 -4.13
CA ALA A 380 -26.33 -5.44 -3.87
C ALA A 380 -25.79 -4.25 -3.05
N LEU A 381 -25.02 -4.55 -1.99
CA LEU A 381 -24.38 -3.53 -1.15
C LEU A 381 -23.31 -2.76 -1.91
N TRP A 382 -22.57 -3.43 -2.81
CA TRP A 382 -21.61 -2.77 -3.68
C TRP A 382 -22.28 -1.76 -4.60
N ASP A 383 -23.37 -2.15 -5.25
CA ASP A 383 -24.14 -1.26 -6.13
C ASP A 383 -24.73 -0.06 -5.37
N GLU A 384 -25.36 -0.31 -4.23
CA GLU A 384 -25.90 0.74 -3.36
C GLU A 384 -24.81 1.77 -3.00
N LYS A 385 -23.65 1.29 -2.54
CA LYS A 385 -22.54 2.16 -2.11
C LYS A 385 -21.90 2.88 -3.29
N MET A 386 -21.68 2.22 -4.43
CA MET A 386 -21.16 2.87 -5.64
C MET A 386 -22.09 3.99 -6.13
N GLN A 387 -23.41 3.77 -6.09
CA GLN A 387 -24.38 4.82 -6.42
C GLN A 387 -24.32 5.98 -5.42
N HIS A 388 -24.30 5.68 -4.12
CA HIS A 388 -24.24 6.69 -3.08
C HIS A 388 -22.97 7.56 -3.16
N TRP A 389 -21.81 6.93 -3.35
CA TRP A 389 -20.52 7.61 -3.31
C TRP A 389 -20.10 8.26 -4.61
N LEU A 390 -20.40 7.62 -5.75
CA LEU A 390 -19.85 7.97 -7.05
C LEU A 390 -20.93 8.22 -8.12
N GLY A 391 -22.20 7.98 -7.81
CA GLY A 391 -23.29 8.11 -8.78
C GLY A 391 -23.28 7.03 -9.87
N LEU A 392 -22.62 5.89 -9.61
CA LEU A 392 -22.40 4.83 -10.60
C LEU A 392 -23.09 3.53 -10.18
N SER A 393 -23.93 2.96 -11.06
CA SER A 393 -24.53 1.65 -10.82
C SER A 393 -23.67 0.53 -11.41
N THR A 394 -23.47 -0.52 -10.62
CA THR A 394 -22.77 -1.76 -10.96
C THR A 394 -23.73 -2.94 -11.15
N LEU A 395 -25.05 -2.71 -11.20
CA LEU A 395 -26.05 -3.76 -11.35
C LEU A 395 -25.79 -4.61 -12.59
N GLY A 396 -25.55 -5.91 -12.38
CA GLY A 396 -25.21 -6.86 -13.44
C GLY A 396 -23.78 -6.76 -13.99
N ASN A 397 -22.97 -5.82 -13.51
CA ASN A 397 -21.56 -5.67 -13.85
C ASN A 397 -20.67 -6.00 -12.63
N TYR A 398 -20.48 -7.29 -12.37
CA TYR A 398 -19.64 -7.79 -11.29
C TYR A 398 -18.15 -7.67 -11.62
N ARG A 399 -17.78 -7.84 -12.90
CA ARG A 399 -16.39 -7.75 -13.39
C ARG A 399 -15.70 -6.45 -13.00
N ASP A 400 -16.40 -5.33 -13.23
CA ASP A 400 -15.94 -3.98 -12.91
C ASP A 400 -16.62 -3.45 -11.62
N GLY A 401 -17.42 -4.30 -10.97
CA GLY A 401 -18.04 -4.10 -9.66
C GLY A 401 -17.28 -4.83 -8.56
N CYS A 402 -17.97 -5.67 -7.78
CA CYS A 402 -17.41 -6.34 -6.60
C CYS A 402 -16.28 -7.35 -6.87
N MET A 403 -16.07 -7.79 -8.11
CA MET A 403 -14.98 -8.70 -8.46
C MET A 403 -13.74 -7.97 -8.97
N GLN A 404 -13.71 -6.64 -8.99
CA GLN A 404 -12.64 -5.89 -9.66
C GLN A 404 -11.26 -6.05 -8.99
N ASP A 405 -11.24 -6.33 -7.69
CA ASP A 405 -10.03 -6.47 -6.89
C ASP A 405 -9.77 -7.92 -6.48
N ILE A 406 -8.49 -8.26 -6.37
CA ILE A 406 -8.01 -9.61 -6.03
C ILE A 406 -8.00 -9.87 -4.51
N HIS A 407 -7.99 -8.83 -3.68
CA HIS A 407 -7.66 -8.91 -2.24
C HIS A 407 -8.57 -9.85 -1.42
N TRP A 408 -9.83 -10.03 -1.80
CA TRP A 408 -10.72 -10.95 -1.08
C TRP A 408 -10.50 -12.42 -1.45
N THR A 409 -9.81 -12.68 -2.56
CA THR A 409 -9.59 -14.04 -3.03
C THR A 409 -8.73 -14.85 -2.07
N ASP A 410 -7.78 -14.21 -1.37
CA ASP A 410 -6.87 -14.85 -0.41
C ASP A 410 -7.13 -14.41 1.04
N GLY A 411 -8.24 -13.69 1.29
CA GLY A 411 -8.66 -13.29 2.62
C GLY A 411 -7.96 -12.04 3.17
N GLY A 412 -7.48 -11.15 2.29
CA GLY A 412 -6.92 -9.84 2.63
C GLY A 412 -7.92 -8.82 3.20
N PHE A 413 -8.79 -9.24 4.13
CA PHE A 413 -9.75 -8.39 4.82
C PHE A 413 -9.06 -7.51 5.86
N GLY A 414 -9.44 -6.23 5.95
CA GLY A 414 -8.74 -5.25 6.79
C GLY A 414 -7.58 -4.55 6.07
N TYR A 415 -7.26 -4.95 4.84
CA TYR A 415 -6.19 -4.37 4.04
C TYR A 415 -6.59 -3.02 3.43
N PHE A 416 -7.77 -2.93 2.80
CA PHE A 416 -8.17 -1.73 2.03
C PHE A 416 -8.12 -0.40 2.80
N PRO A 417 -8.50 -0.31 4.09
CA PRO A 417 -8.42 0.95 4.83
C PRO A 417 -7.03 1.61 4.80
N SER A 418 -5.96 0.79 4.70
CA SER A 418 -4.58 1.29 4.63
C SER A 418 -4.34 2.26 3.47
N TYR A 419 -5.07 2.12 2.36
CA TYR A 419 -4.92 2.99 1.20
C TYR A 419 -5.35 4.43 1.49
N THR A 420 -6.55 4.63 2.03
CA THR A 420 -7.02 5.98 2.37
C THR A 420 -6.28 6.55 3.59
N LEU A 421 -5.91 5.71 4.56
CA LEU A 421 -5.02 6.13 5.65
C LEU A 421 -3.69 6.64 5.09
N GLY A 422 -3.11 5.95 4.10
CA GLY A 422 -1.91 6.38 3.39
C GLY A 422 -2.06 7.76 2.76
N ALA A 423 -3.19 8.03 2.09
CA ALA A 423 -3.49 9.34 1.52
C ALA A 423 -3.56 10.44 2.58
N MET A 424 -4.20 10.16 3.73
CA MET A 424 -4.28 11.11 4.85
C MET A 424 -2.90 11.40 5.45
N TYR A 425 -2.12 10.35 5.73
CA TYR A 425 -0.75 10.49 6.23
C TYR A 425 0.12 11.27 5.24
N ALA A 426 0.04 10.98 3.94
CA ALA A 426 0.81 11.67 2.91
C ALA A 426 0.54 13.18 2.93
N ALA A 427 -0.74 13.59 2.99
CA ALA A 427 -1.12 15.00 3.05
C ALA A 427 -0.63 15.68 4.35
N GLN A 428 -0.76 15.02 5.50
CA GLN A 428 -0.29 15.55 6.79
C GLN A 428 1.24 15.69 6.84
N LEU A 429 1.96 14.71 6.28
CA LEU A 429 3.42 14.75 6.14
C LEU A 429 3.85 15.89 5.21
N MET A 430 3.21 16.05 4.05
CA MET A 430 3.55 17.13 3.10
C MET A 430 3.27 18.51 3.70
N ALA A 431 2.14 18.69 4.39
CA ALA A 431 1.83 19.92 5.09
C ALA A 431 2.89 20.25 6.16
N SER A 432 3.35 19.24 6.90
CA SER A 432 4.42 19.41 7.89
C SER A 432 5.77 19.72 7.26
N ALA A 433 6.13 19.07 6.15
CA ALA A 433 7.33 19.37 5.39
C ALA A 433 7.31 20.81 4.84
N ARG A 434 6.19 21.28 4.29
CA ARG A 434 6.01 22.67 3.83
C ARG A 434 6.21 23.69 4.96
N ARG A 435 5.71 23.40 6.18
CA ARG A 435 5.93 24.25 7.35
C ARG A 435 7.40 24.30 7.76
N ALA A 436 8.09 23.17 7.70
CA ALA A 436 9.50 23.06 8.08
C ALA A 436 10.46 23.62 7.01
N LEU A 437 10.04 23.63 5.73
CA LEU A 437 10.84 23.99 4.57
C LEU A 437 10.16 25.11 3.76
N PRO A 438 10.32 26.40 4.14
CA PRO A 438 9.62 27.51 3.48
C PRO A 438 9.92 27.69 1.99
N GLN A 439 11.03 27.12 1.48
CA GLN A 439 11.45 27.20 0.07
C GLN A 439 11.00 25.99 -0.77
N LEU A 440 10.26 25.04 -0.18
CA LEU A 440 9.99 23.73 -0.76
C LEU A 440 9.38 23.79 -2.17
N GLU A 441 8.41 24.66 -2.43
CA GLU A 441 7.78 24.76 -3.76
C GLU A 441 8.75 25.24 -4.84
N SER A 442 9.64 26.18 -4.50
CA SER A 442 10.70 26.63 -5.41
C SER A 442 11.74 25.53 -5.62
N ASP A 443 12.09 24.79 -4.58
CA ASP A 443 13.02 23.67 -4.66
C ASP A 443 12.47 22.56 -5.57
N ILE A 444 11.19 22.21 -5.43
CA ILE A 444 10.50 21.24 -6.30
C ILE A 444 10.53 21.70 -7.77
N ALA A 445 10.18 22.96 -8.04
CA ALA A 445 10.17 23.51 -9.40
C ALA A 445 11.55 23.47 -10.06
N ASN A 446 12.62 23.61 -9.28
CA ASN A 446 14.01 23.52 -9.75
C ASN A 446 14.57 22.09 -9.75
N GLY A 447 13.81 21.09 -9.28
CA GLY A 447 14.25 19.71 -9.18
C GLY A 447 15.26 19.44 -8.04
N ASN A 448 15.30 20.29 -7.02
CA ASN A 448 16.13 20.10 -5.83
C ASN A 448 15.32 19.44 -4.72
N PHE A 449 15.46 18.13 -4.54
CA PHE A 449 14.69 17.37 -3.54
C PHE A 449 15.47 17.04 -2.27
N SER A 450 16.74 17.51 -2.13
CA SER A 450 17.62 17.12 -1.03
C SER A 450 17.00 17.42 0.33
N ALA A 451 16.52 18.66 0.53
CA ALA A 451 15.94 19.08 1.82
C ALA A 451 14.68 18.28 2.17
N LEU A 452 13.83 18.01 1.17
CA LEU A 452 12.61 17.22 1.33
C LEU A 452 12.92 15.77 1.73
N PHE A 453 13.85 15.13 1.03
CA PHE A 453 14.25 13.76 1.30
C PHE A 453 15.02 13.63 2.62
N ASP A 454 15.80 14.64 2.98
CA ASP A 454 16.42 14.71 4.31
C ASP A 454 15.36 14.82 5.41
N TRP A 455 14.31 15.61 5.19
CA TRP A 455 13.18 15.71 6.12
C TRP A 455 12.46 14.36 6.26
N LEU A 456 12.12 13.68 5.16
CA LEU A 456 11.46 12.37 5.21
C LEU A 456 12.35 11.31 5.86
N ARG A 457 13.65 11.30 5.55
CA ARG A 457 14.63 10.43 6.20
C ARG A 457 14.67 10.65 7.70
N GLN A 458 14.71 11.90 8.13
CA GLN A 458 14.82 12.26 9.55
C GLN A 458 13.55 11.95 10.34
N ASN A 459 12.38 12.14 9.73
CA ASN A 459 11.10 12.10 10.43
C ASN A 459 10.35 10.78 10.25
N ILE A 460 10.61 10.02 9.18
CA ILE A 460 9.88 8.79 8.85
C ILE A 460 10.85 7.62 8.60
N TRP A 461 11.66 7.69 7.54
CA TRP A 461 12.28 6.48 6.99
C TRP A 461 13.26 5.79 7.94
N GLN A 462 14.13 6.56 8.60
CA GLN A 462 15.16 6.00 9.48
C GLN A 462 14.61 5.30 10.73
N HIS A 463 13.34 5.53 11.07
CA HIS A 463 12.74 4.98 12.29
C HIS A 463 12.20 3.57 12.08
N GLY A 464 11.91 3.14 10.86
CA GLY A 464 11.27 1.85 10.59
C GLY A 464 10.07 1.62 11.51
N SER A 465 10.14 0.54 12.28
CA SER A 465 9.15 0.14 13.29
C SER A 465 9.56 0.47 14.73
N ARG A 466 10.50 1.40 14.94
CA ARG A 466 10.95 1.83 16.29
C ARG A 466 9.79 2.37 17.13
N PHE A 467 8.97 3.24 16.55
CA PHE A 467 7.82 3.86 17.20
C PHE A 467 6.52 3.12 16.86
N THR A 468 5.48 3.28 17.68
CA THR A 468 4.12 2.98 17.22
C THR A 468 3.71 3.97 16.12
N THR A 469 2.68 3.67 15.33
CA THR A 469 2.26 4.56 14.23
C THR A 469 1.89 5.95 14.74
N SER A 470 1.10 6.04 15.83
CA SER A 470 0.72 7.32 16.45
C SER A 470 1.95 8.10 16.94
N GLN A 471 2.90 7.44 17.63
CA GLN A 471 4.14 8.08 18.07
C GLN A 471 4.99 8.58 16.89
N LEU A 472 5.13 7.80 15.83
CA LEU A 472 5.88 8.18 14.63
C LEU A 472 5.31 9.47 14.02
N ILE A 473 3.99 9.51 13.85
CA ILE A 473 3.30 10.65 13.22
C ILE A 473 3.30 11.87 14.14
N GLN A 474 3.12 11.68 15.44
CA GLN A 474 3.22 12.77 16.41
C GLN A 474 4.63 13.36 16.46
N HIS A 475 5.69 12.55 16.41
CA HIS A 475 7.07 13.03 16.32
C HIS A 475 7.33 13.78 15.01
N ALA A 476 6.83 13.28 13.88
CA ALA A 476 7.07 13.87 12.56
C ALA A 476 6.26 15.16 12.32
N THR A 477 5.05 15.27 12.89
CA THR A 477 4.07 16.29 12.49
C THR A 477 3.54 17.14 13.65
N GLY A 478 3.80 16.75 14.89
CA GLY A 478 3.37 17.43 16.11
C GLY A 478 2.02 16.98 16.67
N GLU A 479 1.25 16.18 15.92
CA GLU A 479 -0.06 15.66 16.32
C GLU A 479 -0.31 14.26 15.75
N ASP A 480 -1.35 13.57 16.23
CA ASP A 480 -1.78 12.28 15.66
C ASP A 480 -2.42 12.47 14.27
N LEU A 481 -2.84 11.40 13.60
CA LEU A 481 -3.50 11.47 12.29
C LEU A 481 -4.72 12.40 12.30
N ASN A 482 -4.72 13.36 11.38
CA ASN A 482 -5.76 14.34 11.23
C ASN A 482 -6.20 14.44 9.75
N SER A 483 -7.45 14.05 9.46
CA SER A 483 -8.02 14.05 8.11
C SER A 483 -8.17 15.44 7.49
N ASP A 484 -8.14 16.52 8.29
CA ASP A 484 -8.27 17.89 7.80
C ASP A 484 -7.16 18.27 6.83
N TYR A 485 -5.94 17.74 7.00
CA TYR A 485 -4.83 18.00 6.07
C TYR A 485 -5.16 17.47 4.67
N PHE A 486 -5.78 16.30 4.59
CA PHE A 486 -6.18 15.71 3.31
C PHE A 486 -7.33 16.50 2.68
N ARG A 487 -8.33 16.91 3.47
CA ARG A 487 -9.40 17.79 3.01
C ARG A 487 -8.88 19.10 2.44
N GLN A 488 -7.99 19.77 3.16
CA GLN A 488 -7.38 21.05 2.76
C GLN A 488 -6.56 20.88 1.47
N HIS A 489 -5.79 19.79 1.37
CA HIS A 489 -5.03 19.46 0.17
C HIS A 489 -5.93 19.30 -1.06
N LEU A 490 -6.96 18.44 -0.99
CA LEU A 490 -7.87 18.24 -2.11
C LEU A 490 -8.63 19.52 -2.45
N THR A 491 -9.06 20.28 -1.43
CA THR A 491 -9.77 21.54 -1.66
C THR A 491 -8.86 22.53 -2.39
N SER A 492 -7.63 22.74 -1.91
CA SER A 492 -6.68 23.69 -2.49
C SER A 492 -6.22 23.31 -3.91
N ARG A 493 -6.18 22.03 -4.24
CA ARG A 493 -5.76 21.56 -5.57
C ARG A 493 -6.88 21.66 -6.58
N TYR A 494 -8.09 21.25 -6.22
CA TYR A 494 -9.16 21.02 -7.19
C TYR A 494 -10.23 22.13 -7.23
N LEU A 495 -10.42 22.91 -6.16
CA LEU A 495 -11.36 24.03 -6.09
C LEU A 495 -10.63 25.37 -5.99
#